data_AF-A0A1Y1XFU3-F1
#
_entry.id   AF-A0A1Y1XFU3-F1
#
_cell.length_a   1.000
_cell.length_b   1.000
_cell.length_c   1.000
_cell.angle_alpha   90.00
_cell.angle_beta   90.00
_cell.angle_gamma   90.00
#
_symmetry.space_group_name_H-M   'P 1'
#
loop_
_entity.id
_entity.type
_entity.pdbx_description
1 polymer ?
#
loop_
_entity_poly.entity_id
_entity_poly.type
_entity_poly.pdbx_seq_one_letter_code
_entity_poly.pdbx_strand_id
1 'polypeptide(L)'
;MDIDKMNIDDNTNNINDSKYKSFDLETYASNYKGRNRIHRLLFIANNCDQLSAQAYKLILKYIKEDTYDYNSYLRYQEKYQSMTNDLTVDMEWAENVKATIKKEQKEIDSTITPTNDIDLKRENVRVINKISLKFH
;
A
#
# COMPACT_ATOMS: atom_id res chain seq x y z
N MET A 1 -22.46 -1.95 -63.72
CA MET A 1 -21.69 -1.17 -62.72
C MET A 1 -22.37 -1.46 -61.40
N ASP A 2 -22.00 -2.59 -60.81
CA ASP A 2 -22.59 -3.05 -59.56
C ASP A 2 -21.69 -2.56 -58.42
N ILE A 3 -22.26 -1.70 -57.59
CA ILE A 3 -21.58 -1.13 -56.43
C ILE A 3 -21.65 -2.20 -55.35
N ASP A 4 -20.51 -2.83 -55.09
CA ASP A 4 -20.32 -3.76 -53.98
C ASP A 4 -20.78 -3.09 -52.69
N LYS A 5 -21.84 -3.65 -52.09
CA LYS A 5 -22.25 -3.33 -50.73
C LYS A 5 -21.16 -3.88 -49.82
N MET A 6 -20.22 -3.03 -49.41
CA MET A 6 -19.31 -3.33 -48.32
C MET A 6 -20.15 -3.70 -47.09
N ASN A 7 -20.07 -4.97 -46.73
CA ASN A 7 -20.54 -5.50 -45.46
C ASN A 7 -19.74 -4.77 -44.38
N ILE A 8 -20.36 -3.77 -43.75
CA ILE A 8 -19.88 -3.24 -42.48
C ILE A 8 -20.28 -4.31 -41.48
N ASP A 9 -19.46 -5.34 -41.40
CA ASP A 9 -19.50 -6.29 -40.30
C ASP A 9 -19.19 -5.46 -39.07
N ASP A 10 -20.25 -5.13 -38.33
CA ASP A 10 -20.20 -4.59 -36.99
C ASP A 10 -19.21 -5.44 -36.20
N ASN A 11 -17.99 -4.91 -36.04
CA ASN A 11 -17.04 -5.34 -35.03
C ASN A 11 -17.68 -5.01 -33.68
N THR A 12 -18.62 -5.85 -33.30
CA THR A 12 -19.04 -6.12 -31.94
C THR A 12 -17.77 -6.56 -31.22
N ASN A 13 -16.99 -5.56 -30.77
CA ASN A 13 -15.83 -5.75 -29.93
C ASN A 13 -16.26 -6.67 -28.79
N ASN A 14 -15.90 -7.94 -28.93
CA ASN A 14 -16.17 -8.96 -27.96
C ASN A 14 -15.43 -8.51 -26.69
N ILE A 15 -16.17 -8.08 -25.68
CA ILE A 15 -15.67 -7.49 -24.42
C ILE A 15 -14.71 -8.45 -23.68
N ASN A 16 -14.59 -9.69 -24.17
CA ASN A 16 -13.77 -10.77 -23.64
C ASN A 16 -12.52 -11.05 -24.47
N ASP A 17 -12.07 -10.10 -25.31
CA ASP A 17 -10.82 -10.26 -26.05
C ASP A 17 -9.68 -10.51 -25.05
N SER A 18 -9.17 -11.74 -25.12
CA SER A 18 -8.21 -12.44 -24.26
C SER A 18 -6.80 -11.79 -24.26
N LYS A 19 -6.76 -10.47 -24.33
CA LYS A 19 -5.55 -9.66 -24.51
C LYS A 19 -4.88 -9.30 -23.19
N TYR A 20 -5.60 -9.42 -22.08
CA TYR A 20 -5.01 -9.43 -20.74
C TYR A 20 -4.74 -10.87 -20.34
N LYS A 21 -3.61 -11.41 -20.80
CA LYS A 21 -2.91 -12.48 -20.09
C LYS A 21 -3.02 -12.15 -18.59
N SER A 22 -3.63 -13.04 -17.80
CA SER A 22 -3.92 -12.85 -16.36
C SER A 22 -2.93 -11.89 -15.72
N PHE A 23 -3.40 -10.68 -15.36
CA PHE A 23 -2.52 -9.64 -14.86
C PHE A 23 -1.92 -10.08 -13.52
N ASP A 24 -0.62 -10.30 -13.49
CA ASP A 24 0.09 -10.71 -12.29
C ASP A 24 0.38 -9.48 -11.41
N LEU A 25 -0.46 -9.28 -10.39
CA LEU A 25 -0.31 -8.18 -9.44
C LEU A 25 0.99 -8.26 -8.63
N GLU A 26 1.46 -9.45 -8.29
CA GLU A 26 2.62 -9.60 -7.40
C GLU A 26 3.90 -9.23 -8.15
N THR A 27 4.04 -9.69 -9.39
CA THR A 27 5.13 -9.27 -10.28
C THR A 27 5.07 -7.77 -10.58
N TYR A 28 3.88 -7.20 -10.80
CA TYR A 28 3.76 -5.76 -10.99
C TYR A 28 4.18 -4.97 -9.75
N ALA A 29 3.71 -5.37 -8.57
CA ALA A 29 3.96 -4.69 -7.31
C ALA A 29 5.42 -4.77 -6.86
N SER A 30 6.11 -5.88 -7.17
CA SER A 30 7.52 -6.08 -6.80
C SER A 30 8.48 -5.06 -7.43
N ASN A 31 8.08 -4.42 -8.53
CA ASN A 31 8.84 -3.34 -9.17
C ASN A 31 8.84 -2.02 -8.39
N TYR A 32 8.01 -1.92 -7.34
CA TYR A 32 7.88 -0.73 -6.50
C TYR A 32 8.26 -1.07 -5.06
N LYS A 33 8.62 -0.06 -4.27
CA LYS A 33 9.00 -0.22 -2.85
C LYS A 33 8.24 0.76 -1.95
N GLY A 34 8.16 0.42 -0.67
CA GLY A 34 7.56 1.25 0.37
C GLY A 34 6.14 1.74 0.02
N ARG A 35 5.86 3.01 0.31
CA ARG A 35 4.53 3.62 0.09
C ARG A 35 4.07 3.60 -1.37
N ASN A 36 4.99 3.74 -2.32
CA ASN A 36 4.63 3.70 -3.74
C ASN A 36 4.02 2.36 -4.14
N ARG A 37 4.55 1.24 -3.64
CA ARG A 37 3.99 -0.09 -3.90
C ARG A 37 2.55 -0.21 -3.41
N ILE A 38 2.29 0.27 -2.19
CA ILE A 38 0.95 0.31 -1.60
C ILE A 38 0.01 1.20 -2.43
N HIS A 39 0.47 2.39 -2.85
CA HIS A 39 -0.35 3.31 -3.64
C HIS A 39 -0.74 2.72 -5.01
N ARG A 40 0.19 2.03 -5.67
CA ARG A 40 -0.08 1.37 -6.95
C ARG A 40 -1.11 0.24 -6.80
N LEU A 41 -0.98 -0.57 -5.75
CA LEU A 41 -1.95 -1.62 -5.46
C LEU A 41 -3.32 -1.04 -5.06
N LEU A 42 -3.35 0.03 -4.28
CA LEU A 42 -4.60 0.69 -3.88
C LEU A 42 -5.34 1.28 -5.09
N PHE A 43 -4.60 1.83 -6.05
CA PHE A 43 -5.17 2.28 -7.31
C PHE A 43 -5.83 1.12 -8.05
N ILE A 44 -5.15 -0.02 -8.20
CA ILE A 44 -5.73 -1.21 -8.84
C ILE A 44 -6.96 -1.69 -8.07
N ALA A 45 -6.88 -1.76 -6.74
CA ALA A 45 -7.96 -2.24 -5.89
C ALA A 45 -9.25 -1.42 -6.00
N ASN A 46 -9.15 -0.13 -6.32
CA ASN A 46 -10.29 0.77 -6.46
C ASN A 46 -10.82 0.88 -7.90
N ASN A 47 -10.07 0.47 -8.91
CA ASN A 47 -10.46 0.59 -10.33
C ASN A 47 -10.76 -0.76 -10.99
N CYS A 48 -10.36 -1.88 -10.36
CA CYS A 48 -10.51 -3.22 -10.90
C CYS A 48 -11.14 -4.14 -9.86
N ASP A 49 -12.47 -4.28 -9.90
CA ASP A 49 -13.23 -5.09 -8.93
C ASP A 49 -12.75 -6.54 -8.88
N GLN A 50 -12.42 -7.12 -10.04
CA GLN A 50 -11.93 -8.50 -10.17
C GLN A 50 -10.60 -8.75 -9.43
N LEU A 51 -9.77 -7.72 -9.27
CA LEU A 51 -8.44 -7.82 -8.65
C LEU A 51 -8.43 -7.21 -7.24
N SER A 52 -9.55 -6.67 -6.77
CA SER A 52 -9.61 -5.88 -5.54
C SER A 52 -9.20 -6.68 -4.31
N ALA A 53 -9.78 -7.86 -4.11
CA ALA A 53 -9.45 -8.72 -2.97
C ALA A 53 -7.97 -9.15 -2.97
N GLN A 54 -7.43 -9.53 -4.13
CA GLN A 54 -6.02 -9.90 -4.26
C GLN A 54 -5.09 -8.70 -3.98
N ALA A 55 -5.44 -7.51 -4.48
CA ALA A 55 -4.69 -6.29 -4.23
C ALA A 55 -4.67 -5.92 -2.74
N TYR A 56 -5.81 -5.99 -2.04
CA TYR A 56 -5.86 -5.74 -0.59
C TYR A 56 -5.04 -6.77 0.20
N LYS A 57 -5.09 -8.05 -0.17
CA LYS A 57 -4.25 -9.08 0.44
C LYS A 57 -2.76 -8.77 0.31
N LEU A 58 -2.31 -8.32 -0.86
CA LEU A 58 -0.92 -7.89 -1.08
C LEU A 58 -0.58 -6.60 -0.31
N ILE A 59 -1.49 -5.63 -0.24
CA ILE A 59 -1.31 -4.41 0.56
C ILE A 59 -1.06 -4.77 2.03
N LEU A 60 -1.89 -5.66 2.59
CA LEU A 60 -1.75 -6.09 3.99
C LEU A 60 -0.41 -6.79 4.23
N LYS A 61 -0.03 -7.72 3.35
CA LYS A 61 1.29 -8.38 3.38
C LYS A 61 2.42 -7.34 3.40
N TYR A 62 2.40 -6.39 2.47
CA TYR A 62 3.47 -5.40 2.33
C TYR A 62 3.51 -4.36 3.45
N ILE A 63 2.38 -4.06 4.10
CA ILE A 63 2.40 -3.23 5.30
C ILE A 63 3.10 -3.96 6.45
N LYS A 64 2.90 -5.27 6.58
CA LYS A 64 3.57 -6.09 7.61
C LYS A 64 5.06 -6.24 7.38
N GLU A 65 5.48 -6.31 6.11
CA GLU A 65 6.87 -6.58 5.72
C GLU A 65 7.73 -5.31 5.59
N ASP A 66 7.17 -4.19 5.11
CA ASP A 66 7.96 -3.01 4.76
C ASP A 66 7.63 -1.78 5.61
N THR A 67 6.36 -1.37 5.66
CA THR A 67 6.02 0.00 6.13
C THR A 67 5.64 0.08 7.59
N TYR A 68 5.20 -1.03 8.19
CA TYR A 68 4.68 -1.11 9.56
C TYR A 68 3.63 -0.03 9.88
N ASP A 69 2.89 0.41 8.86
CA ASP A 69 1.90 1.48 8.97
C ASP A 69 0.62 0.92 9.61
N TYR A 70 0.57 0.95 10.94
CA TYR A 70 -0.51 0.40 11.76
C TYR A 70 -1.90 0.94 11.38
N ASN A 71 -2.03 2.25 11.18
CA ASN A 71 -3.31 2.87 10.86
C ASN A 71 -3.81 2.42 9.48
N SER A 72 -2.91 2.36 8.50
CA SER A 72 -3.23 1.86 7.17
C SER A 72 -3.59 0.38 7.19
N TYR A 73 -2.89 -0.43 7.99
CA TYR A 73 -3.20 -1.85 8.16
C TYR A 73 -4.64 -2.07 8.62
N LEU A 74 -5.05 -1.42 9.72
CA LEU A 74 -6.42 -1.58 10.25
C LEU A 74 -7.48 -1.16 9.23
N ARG A 75 -7.29 -0.01 8.58
CA ARG A 75 -8.22 0.51 7.58
C ARG A 75 -8.36 -0.44 6.39
N TYR A 76 -7.27 -1.00 5.90
CA TYR A 76 -7.32 -1.91 4.75
C TYR A 76 -7.78 -3.32 5.14
N GLN A 77 -7.54 -3.73 6.38
CA GLN A 77 -8.05 -4.99 6.93
C GLN A 77 -9.57 -4.97 6.99
N GLU A 78 -10.17 -3.90 7.51
CA GLU A 78 -11.62 -3.71 7.54
C GLU A 78 -12.23 -3.77 6.13
N LYS A 79 -11.59 -3.10 5.17
CA LYS A 79 -12.05 -3.12 3.77
C LYS A 79 -11.91 -4.51 3.15
N TYR A 80 -10.81 -5.22 3.38
CA TYR A 80 -10.63 -6.60 2.92
C TYR A 80 -11.67 -7.55 3.52
N GLN A 81 -11.99 -7.41 4.80
CA GLN A 81 -13.03 -8.16 5.50
C GLN A 81 -14.40 -7.98 4.88
N SER A 82 -14.79 -6.73 4.59
CA SER A 82 -16.07 -6.45 3.94
C SER A 82 -16.24 -7.09 2.56
N MET A 83 -15.13 -7.41 1.89
CA MET A 83 -15.13 -8.00 0.54
C MET A 83 -15.07 -9.52 0.55
N THR A 84 -14.39 -10.11 1.53
CA THR A 84 -14.04 -11.55 1.53
C THR A 84 -14.68 -12.35 2.65
N ASN A 85 -15.35 -11.67 3.61
CA ASN A 85 -15.81 -12.24 4.88
C ASN A 85 -14.69 -12.96 5.68
N ASP A 86 -13.43 -12.69 5.36
CA ASP A 86 -12.26 -13.28 5.99
C ASP A 86 -11.95 -12.56 7.31
N LEU A 87 -12.36 -13.15 8.43
CA LEU A 87 -12.18 -12.57 9.77
C LEU A 87 -10.76 -12.70 10.33
N THR A 88 -9.79 -13.18 9.55
CA THR A 88 -8.41 -13.37 10.03
C THR A 88 -7.66 -12.04 10.20
N VAL A 89 -7.89 -11.37 11.34
CA VAL A 89 -7.06 -10.25 11.80
C VAL A 89 -5.89 -10.79 12.60
N ASP A 90 -4.69 -10.48 12.15
CA ASP A 90 -3.48 -10.70 12.93
C ASP A 90 -3.34 -9.64 14.02
N MET A 91 -4.06 -9.88 15.13
CA MET A 91 -4.05 -8.99 16.31
C MET A 91 -2.71 -9.02 17.03
N GLU A 92 -1.99 -10.13 16.98
CA GLU A 92 -0.65 -10.25 17.57
C GLU A 92 0.34 -9.30 16.88
N TRP A 93 0.38 -9.31 15.55
CA TRP A 93 1.18 -8.35 14.80
C TRP A 93 0.76 -6.91 15.11
N ALA A 94 -0.55 -6.62 15.15
CA ALA A 94 -1.06 -5.27 15.38
C ALA A 94 -0.62 -4.70 16.73
N GLU A 95 -0.72 -5.49 17.81
CA GLU A 95 -0.28 -5.07 19.15
C GLU A 95 1.25 -4.96 19.24
N ASN A 96 2.00 -5.87 18.62
CA ASN A 96 3.46 -5.82 18.57
C ASN A 96 3.95 -4.54 17.86
N VAL A 97 3.38 -4.21 16.69
CA VAL A 97 3.75 -3.00 15.95
C VAL A 97 3.38 -1.74 16.72
N LYS A 98 2.20 -1.70 17.34
CA LYS A 98 1.78 -0.58 18.19
C LYS A 98 2.71 -0.39 19.38
N ALA A 99 3.15 -1.47 20.02
CA ALA A 99 4.12 -1.43 21.10
C ALA A 99 5.48 -0.89 20.62
N THR A 100 5.96 -1.34 19.46
CA THR A 100 7.21 -0.85 18.84
C THR A 100 7.13 0.63 18.50
N ILE A 101 6.07 1.08 17.81
CA ILE A 101 5.85 2.50 17.48
C ILE A 101 5.86 3.35 18.75
N LYS A 102 5.18 2.90 19.81
CA LYS A 102 5.14 3.62 21.09
C LYS A 102 6.50 3.69 21.77
N LYS A 103 7.28 2.60 21.70
CA LYS A 103 8.64 2.56 22.25
C LYS A 103 9.55 3.53 21.50
N GLU A 104 9.54 3.49 20.18
CA GLU A 104 10.35 4.38 19.33
C GLU A 104 9.98 5.85 19.53
N GLN A 105 8.67 6.16 19.61
CA GLN A 105 8.21 7.51 19.91
C GLN A 105 8.77 8.00 21.25
N LYS A 106 8.74 7.16 22.28
CA LYS A 106 9.31 7.50 23.59
C LYS A 106 10.82 7.72 23.53
N GLU A 107 11.55 6.92 22.75
CA GLU A 107 12.99 7.10 22.55
C GLU A 107 13.30 8.44 21.86
N ILE A 108 12.57 8.77 20.79
CA ILE A 108 12.68 10.07 20.10
C ILE A 108 12.39 11.21 21.08
N ASP A 109 11.28 11.14 21.81
CA ASP A 109 10.86 12.18 22.75
C ASP A 109 11.88 12.37 23.89
N SER A 110 12.52 11.29 24.35
CA SER A 110 13.56 11.36 25.39
C SER A 110 14.87 11.98 24.90
N THR A 111 15.14 11.91 23.58
CA THR A 111 16.38 12.40 22.98
C THR A 111 16.26 13.88 22.60
N ILE A 112 15.04 14.36 22.35
CA ILE A 112 14.77 15.76 22.03
C ILE A 112 14.69 16.57 23.32
N THR A 113 15.56 17.56 23.48
CA THR A 113 15.46 18.51 24.59
C THR A 113 14.62 19.73 24.18
N PRO A 114 13.47 20.02 24.82
CA PRO A 114 12.72 21.24 24.57
C PRO A 114 13.53 22.46 24.98
N THR A 115 13.84 23.34 24.03
CA THR A 115 14.71 24.49 24.27
C THR A 115 14.43 25.59 23.26
N ASN A 116 14.66 26.84 23.66
CA ASN A 116 14.61 27.99 22.77
C ASN A 116 15.95 28.33 22.12
N ASP A 117 17.04 27.74 22.63
CA ASP A 117 18.40 27.89 22.12
C ASP A 117 18.51 27.36 20.68
N ILE A 118 19.12 28.15 19.80
CA ILE A 118 19.18 27.86 18.36
C ILE A 118 20.12 26.67 18.07
N ASP A 119 21.22 26.54 18.80
CA ASP A 119 22.20 25.49 18.56
C ASP A 119 21.67 24.13 19.03
N LEU A 120 20.99 24.10 20.17
CA LEU A 120 20.29 22.89 20.61
C LEU A 120 19.11 22.52 19.69
N LYS A 121 18.38 23.49 19.12
CA LYS A 121 17.36 23.21 18.10
C LYS A 121 17.96 22.56 16.85
N ARG A 122 19.11 23.04 16.38
CA ARG A 122 19.83 22.43 15.24
C ARG A 122 20.28 21.02 15.55
N GLU A 123 20.79 20.78 16.75
CA GLU A 123 21.20 19.44 17.17
C GLU A 123 20.01 18.48 17.27
N ASN A 124 18.89 18.91 17.85
CA ASN A 124 17.64 18.14 17.85
C ASN A 124 17.22 17.71 16.43
N VAL A 125 17.26 18.64 15.46
CA VAL A 125 16.94 18.34 14.05
C VAL A 125 17.92 17.32 13.46
N ARG A 126 19.22 17.45 13.75
CA ARG A 126 20.25 16.51 13.30
C ARG A 126 20.00 15.10 13.84
N VAL A 127 19.69 15.01 15.13
CA VAL A 127 19.43 13.74 15.80
C VAL A 127 18.15 13.09 15.26
N ILE A 128 17.06 13.85 15.09
CA ILE A 128 15.82 13.36 14.47
C ILE A 128 16.10 12.80 13.07
N ASN A 129 16.80 13.54 12.21
CA ASN A 129 17.12 13.08 10.85
C ASN A 129 17.96 11.79 10.87
N LYS A 130 18.93 11.70 11.78
CA LYS A 130 19.76 10.50 11.93
C LYS A 130 18.95 9.29 12.40
N ILE A 131 17.97 9.50 13.29
CA ILE A 131 17.06 8.45 13.75
C ILE A 131 16.14 8.04 12.59
N SER A 132 15.50 8.98 11.91
CA SER A 132 14.60 8.71 10.77
C SER A 132 15.29 7.96 9.61
N LEU A 133 16.57 8.23 9.35
CA LEU A 133 17.32 7.54 8.30
C LEU A 133 17.63 6.06 8.61
N LYS A 134 17.55 5.62 9.89
CA LYS A 134 17.71 4.20 10.22
C LYS A 134 16.51 3.34 9.79
N PHE A 135 15.40 3.97 9.41
CA PHE A 135 14.13 3.31 9.09
C PHE A 135 13.80 3.40 7.58
N HIS A 136 14.80 3.56 6.72
CA HIS A 136 14.73 3.45 5.26
C HIS A 136 15.82 2.52 4.74
#